data_AF-A0A6N2X651-F1
#
_entry.id   AF-A0A6N2X651-F1
#
_cell.length_a   1.000
_cell.length_b   1.000
_cell.length_c   1.000
_cell.angle_alpha   90.00
_cell.angle_beta   90.00
_cell.angle_gamma   90.00
#
_symmetry.space_group_name_H-M   'P 1'
#
loop_
_entity.id
_entity.type
_entity.pdbx_description
1 polymer ?
#
loop_
_entity_poly.entity_id
_entity_poly.type
_entity_poly.pdbx_seq_one_letter_code
_entity_poly.pdbx_strand_id
1 'polypeptide(L)'
;MYLNRILTVFFFFVSLCLFSCSDETPQTGHDDPSPETPEQIKETQLIIYFKDGTHVAYPLYKNPQLSFVDAQLVVKTSIQEVKYDLQTISRFTYE
;
A
#
# COMPACT_ATOMS: atom_id res chain seq x y z
N MET A 1 -26.60 23.88 -1.30
CA MET A 1 -25.95 25.21 -1.30
C MET A 1 -25.06 25.28 -0.05
N TYR A 2 -23.76 25.55 -0.23
CA TYR A 2 -22.67 25.69 0.77
C TYR A 2 -22.33 24.41 1.56
N LEU A 3 -21.34 23.60 1.19
CA LEU A 3 -19.88 23.85 1.05
C LEU A 3 -19.28 24.43 2.33
N ASN A 4 -18.77 23.58 3.22
CA ASN A 4 -17.79 23.97 4.24
C ASN A 4 -16.43 23.35 3.91
N ARG A 5 -15.50 24.26 3.60
CA ARG A 5 -14.09 24.02 3.29
C ARG A 5 -13.28 23.79 4.57
N ILE A 6 -12.45 22.74 4.53
CA ILE A 6 -10.99 22.70 4.77
C ILE A 6 -10.42 23.72 5.77
N LEU A 7 -9.77 23.23 6.84
CA LEU A 7 -8.37 23.55 7.23
C LEU A 7 -8.02 22.79 8.52
N THR A 8 -7.14 21.78 8.46
CA THR A 8 -6.41 21.34 9.67
C THR A 8 -4.94 21.52 9.42
N VAL A 9 -4.37 22.37 10.25
CA VAL A 9 -3.10 23.07 10.15
C VAL A 9 -1.92 22.14 10.45
N PHE A 10 -0.89 22.26 9.63
CA PHE A 10 0.47 21.75 9.85
C PHE A 10 1.01 22.22 11.20
N PHE A 11 1.32 21.30 12.11
CA PHE A 11 2.17 21.60 13.28
C PHE A 11 3.58 21.08 13.02
N PHE A 12 4.45 21.99 12.61
CA PHE A 12 5.90 21.84 12.67
C PHE A 12 6.33 21.84 14.13
N PHE A 13 6.86 20.71 14.63
CA PHE A 13 7.68 20.70 15.83
C PHE A 13 9.15 20.65 15.42
N VAL A 14 9.77 21.83 15.35
CA VAL A 14 11.22 21.99 15.38
C VAL A 14 11.56 22.29 16.85
N SER A 15 12.24 21.37 17.52
CA SER A 15 12.90 21.65 18.79
C SER A 15 14.35 21.20 18.70
N LEU A 16 15.19 22.15 18.28
CA LEU A 16 16.64 22.14 18.47
C LEU A 16 16.92 22.26 19.96
N CYS A 17 17.40 21.19 20.59
CA CYS A 17 18.12 21.29 21.86
C CYS A 17 19.61 21.04 21.60
N LEU A 18 20.32 22.16 21.49
CA LEU A 18 21.76 22.29 21.70
C LEU A 18 22.07 21.87 23.14
N PHE A 19 22.79 20.78 23.35
CA PHE A 19 23.54 20.56 24.58
C PHE A 19 24.95 20.08 24.26
N SER A 20 25.87 21.04 24.39
CA SER A 20 27.19 20.95 25.02
C SER A 20 28.12 19.80 24.61
N CYS A 21 29.12 20.15 23.80
CA CYS A 21 30.37 19.43 23.67
C CYS A 21 31.17 19.42 24.99
N SER A 22 31.58 18.23 25.42
CA SER A 22 32.72 17.86 26.28
C SER A 22 32.84 16.34 26.12
N ASP A 23 33.97 15.66 26.08
CA ASP A 23 35.40 15.94 26.09
C ASP A 23 36.04 14.59 25.69
N GLU A 24 37.31 14.58 25.32
CA GLU A 24 38.03 13.53 24.60
C GLU A 24 38.03 12.14 25.29
N THR A 25 37.66 11.07 24.56
CA THR A 25 38.19 9.71 24.76
C THR A 25 38.13 8.91 23.45
N PRO A 26 39.23 8.27 23.01
CA PRO A 26 39.21 7.41 21.84
C PRO A 26 39.00 5.96 22.31
N GLN A 27 37.86 5.34 21.98
CA GLN A 27 37.84 3.90 21.78
C GLN A 27 36.56 3.36 21.12
N THR A 28 36.81 2.64 20.03
CA THR A 28 36.13 1.41 19.62
C THR A 28 34.81 1.56 18.88
N GLY A 29 34.78 0.98 17.69
CA GLY A 29 33.65 0.96 16.78
C GLY A 29 32.35 0.57 17.47
N HIS A 30 31.34 1.40 17.23
CA HIS A 30 29.96 1.02 17.37
C HIS A 30 29.35 1.24 16.00
N ASP A 31 29.12 0.13 15.29
CA ASP A 31 28.20 0.12 14.18
C ASP A 31 26.86 0.64 14.72
N ASP A 32 26.55 1.86 14.32
CA ASP A 32 25.32 2.54 14.66
C ASP A 32 24.15 1.64 14.20
N PRO A 33 23.26 1.17 15.09
CA PRO A 33 22.09 0.44 14.66
C PRO A 33 21.18 1.43 13.96
N SER A 34 21.34 1.53 12.63
CA SER A 34 20.37 2.17 11.76
C SER A 34 18.99 1.66 12.16
N PRO A 35 18.02 2.53 12.53
CA PRO A 35 16.70 2.09 12.93
C PRO A 35 16.11 1.29 11.77
N GLU A 36 16.00 -0.03 11.97
CA GLU A 36 15.34 -0.93 11.05
C GLU A 36 13.91 -0.41 10.90
N THR A 37 13.67 0.29 9.79
CA THR A 37 12.31 0.65 9.40
C THR A 37 11.55 -0.66 9.29
N PRO A 38 10.39 -0.83 9.94
CA PRO A 38 9.64 -2.07 9.84
C PRO A 38 9.48 -2.38 8.36
N GLU A 39 10.02 -3.51 7.91
CA GLU A 39 9.81 -3.99 6.54
C GLU A 39 8.30 -4.03 6.33
N GLN A 40 7.77 -3.04 5.61
CA GLN A 40 6.38 -3.01 5.26
C GLN A 40 6.22 -4.11 4.21
N ILE A 41 5.89 -5.32 4.67
CA ILE A 41 5.64 -6.46 3.80
C ILE A 41 4.52 -6.06 2.85
N LYS A 42 4.89 -5.76 1.60
CA LYS A 42 3.93 -5.42 0.57
C LYS A 42 3.20 -6.71 0.21
N GLU A 43 1.99 -6.88 0.75
CA GLU A 43 1.15 -8.03 0.44
C GLU A 43 0.85 -8.05 -1.06
N THR A 44 1.25 -9.12 -1.74
CA THR A 44 0.98 -9.29 -3.16
C THR A 44 -0.51 -9.48 -3.40
N GLN A 45 -1.05 -8.78 -4.40
CA GLN A 45 -2.47 -8.74 -4.72
C GLN A 45 -2.71 -8.97 -6.21
N LEU A 46 -3.82 -9.64 -6.54
CA LEU A 46 -4.39 -9.61 -7.88
C LEU A 46 -5.21 -8.33 -8.03
N ILE A 47 -4.86 -7.49 -9.00
CA ILE A 47 -5.57 -6.24 -9.29
C ILE A 47 -6.24 -6.34 -10.66
N ILE A 48 -7.53 -6.00 -10.71
CA ILE A 48 -8.32 -5.88 -11.93
C ILE A 48 -8.58 -4.40 -12.17
N TYR A 49 -8.08 -3.89 -13.30
CA TYR A 49 -8.26 -2.51 -13.74
C TYR A 49 -9.40 -2.44 -14.75
N PHE A 50 -10.35 -1.54 -14.51
CA PHE A 50 -11.48 -1.29 -15.40
C PHE A 50 -11.20 -0.12 -16.35
N LYS A 51 -11.90 -0.09 -17.48
CA LYS A 51 -11.77 0.96 -18.51
C LYS A 51 -12.22 2.33 -18.02
N ASP A 52 -13.04 2.40 -16.97
CA ASP A 52 -13.46 3.65 -16.32
C ASP A 52 -12.40 4.25 -15.37
N GLY A 53 -11.26 3.57 -15.20
CA GLY A 53 -10.17 3.98 -14.32
C GLY A 53 -10.27 3.47 -12.88
N THR A 54 -11.36 2.78 -12.53
CA THR A 54 -11.48 2.11 -11.24
C THR A 54 -10.70 0.80 -11.22
N HIS A 55 -10.43 0.27 -10.02
CA HIS A 55 -9.82 -1.04 -9.85
C HIS A 55 -10.37 -1.76 -8.62
N VAL A 56 -10.26 -3.09 -8.65
CA VAL A 56 -10.55 -3.96 -7.50
C VAL A 56 -9.32 -4.82 -7.23
N ALA A 57 -8.97 -4.94 -5.94
CA ALA A 57 -7.82 -5.72 -5.50
C ALA A 57 -8.25 -6.94 -4.67
N TYR A 58 -7.60 -8.06 -4.92
CA TYR A 58 -7.81 -9.34 -4.24
C TYR A 58 -6.50 -9.79 -3.60
N PRO A 59 -6.44 -9.93 -2.27
CA PRO A 59 -5.25 -10.43 -1.61
C PRO A 59 -4.93 -11.87 -2.03
N LEU A 60 -3.67 -12.15 -2.38
CA LEU A 60 -3.29 -13.49 -2.86
C LEU A 60 -3.38 -14.57 -1.78
N TYR A 61 -3.26 -14.23 -0.50
CA TYR A 61 -3.45 -15.20 0.59
C TYR A 61 -4.87 -15.79 0.63
N LYS A 62 -5.84 -15.17 -0.06
CA LYS A 62 -7.19 -15.72 -0.24
C LYS A 62 -7.30 -16.71 -1.39
N ASN A 63 -6.17 -17.04 -2.04
CA ASN A 63 -6.06 -17.94 -3.19
C ASN A 63 -7.12 -17.66 -4.26
N PRO A 64 -7.19 -16.43 -4.81
CA PRO A 64 -8.15 -16.11 -5.85
C PRO A 64 -7.90 -16.98 -7.08
N GLN A 65 -8.93 -17.71 -7.51
CA GLN A 65 -8.94 -18.47 -8.76
C GLN A 65 -9.55 -17.62 -9.85
N LEU A 66 -8.88 -17.58 -10.99
CA LEU A 66 -9.36 -16.91 -12.19
C LEU A 66 -9.84 -17.93 -13.20
N SER A 67 -11.05 -17.74 -13.70
CA SER A 67 -11.56 -18.48 -14.86
C SER A 67 -12.26 -17.55 -15.82
N PHE A 68 -12.29 -17.95 -17.09
CA PHE A 68 -13.02 -17.25 -18.13
C PHE A 68 -14.20 -18.11 -18.53
N VAL A 69 -15.40 -17.54 -18.42
CA VAL A 69 -16.64 -18.21 -18.80
C VAL A 69 -17.39 -17.24 -19.71
N ASP A 70 -17.67 -17.69 -20.93
CA ASP A 70 -18.21 -16.84 -22.00
C ASP A 70 -17.36 -15.57 -22.20
N ALA A 71 -17.98 -14.39 -22.05
CA ALA A 71 -17.33 -13.07 -22.12
C ALA A 71 -17.09 -12.46 -20.73
N GLN A 72 -16.96 -13.29 -19.69
CA GLN A 72 -16.78 -12.85 -18.31
C GLN A 72 -15.49 -13.40 -17.71
N LEU A 73 -14.81 -12.55 -16.95
CA LEU A 73 -13.79 -12.95 -15.98
C LEU A 73 -14.51 -13.31 -14.67
N VAL A 74 -14.30 -14.53 -14.19
CA VAL A 74 -14.81 -15.00 -12.90
C VAL A 74 -13.64 -15.04 -11.92
N VAL A 75 -13.78 -14.32 -10.81
CA VAL A 75 -12.86 -14.34 -9.68
C VAL A 75 -13.52 -15.08 -8.54
N LYS A 76 -12.99 -16.26 -8.21
CA LYS A 76 -13.47 -17.08 -7.11
C LYS A 76 -12.48 -17.09 -5.96
N THR A 77 -12.95 -16.78 -4.77
CA THR A 77 -12.22 -16.90 -3.51
C THR A 77 -12.93 -17.90 -2.61
N SER A 78 -12.38 -18.17 -1.42
CA SER A 78 -13.03 -19.02 -0.42
C SER A 78 -14.38 -18.49 0.08
N ILE A 79 -14.62 -17.17 -0.03
CA ILE A 79 -15.81 -16.51 0.54
C ILE A 79 -16.79 -15.99 -0.50
N GLN A 80 -16.36 -15.81 -1.76
CA GLN A 80 -17.20 -15.22 -2.80
C GLN A 80 -16.74 -15.59 -4.21
N GLU A 81 -17.69 -15.53 -5.14
CA GLU A 81 -17.48 -15.58 -6.59
C GLU A 81 -18.02 -14.28 -7.19
N VAL A 82 -17.17 -13.56 -7.94
CA VAL A 82 -17.53 -12.31 -8.61
C VAL A 82 -17.29 -12.45 -10.10
N LYS A 83 -18.22 -11.94 -10.91
CA LYS A 83 -18.17 -12.00 -12.36
C LYS A 83 -18.05 -10.59 -12.92
N TYR A 84 -17.09 -10.41 -13.82
CA TYR A 84 -16.80 -9.15 -14.48
C TYR A 84 -16.91 -9.31 -15.98
N ASP A 85 -17.60 -8.39 -16.64
CA ASP A 85 -17.66 -8.36 -18.10
C ASP A 85 -16.28 -7.96 -18.67
N LEU A 86 -15.72 -8.78 -19.55
CA LEU A 86 -14.43 -8.52 -20.19
C LEU A 86 -14.44 -7.23 -21.01
N GLN A 87 -15.60 -6.78 -21.50
CA GLN A 87 -15.73 -5.50 -22.20
C GLN A 87 -15.45 -4.30 -21.29
N THR A 88 -15.59 -4.46 -19.97
CA THR A 88 -15.33 -3.39 -18.98
C THR A 88 -13.92 -3.44 -18.41
N ILE A 89 -13.21 -4.56 -18.57
CA ILE A 89 -11.85 -4.75 -18.05
C ILE A 89 -10.84 -4.15 -19.04
N SER A 90 -9.87 -3.41 -18.51
CA SER A 90 -8.70 -2.93 -19.25
C SER A 90 -7.54 -3.92 -19.18
N ARG A 91 -7.21 -4.37 -17.96
CA ARG A 91 -6.12 -5.33 -17.69
C ARG A 91 -6.29 -5.93 -16.29
N PHE A 92 -5.55 -7.00 -16.00
CA PHE A 92 -5.33 -7.47 -14.65
C PHE A 92 -3.85 -7.83 -14.46
N THR A 93 -3.34 -7.71 -13.23
CA THR A 93 -1.93 -7.93 -12.89
C THR A 93 -1.78 -8.37 -11.45
N TYR A 94 -0.59 -8.87 -11.11
CA TYR A 94 -0.15 -9.08 -9.74
C TYR A 94 0.79 -7.94 -9.33
N GLU A 95 0.55 -7.33 -8.16
CA GLU A 95 1.34 -6.21 -7.61
C GLU A 95 1.70 -6.40 -6.15
#